data_AF-A0A067CGB7-F1
#
_entry.id   AF-A0A067CGB7-F1
#
_cell.length_a   1.000
_cell.length_b   1.000
_cell.length_c   1.000
_cell.angle_alpha   90.00
_cell.angle_beta   90.00
_cell.angle_gamma   90.00
#
_symmetry.space_group_name_H-M   'P 1'
#
loop_
_entity.id
_entity.type
_entity.pdbx_description
1 polymer ?
#
loop_
_entity_poly.entity_id
_entity_poly.type
_entity_poly.pdbx_seq_one_letter_code
_entity_poly.pdbx_strand_id
1 'polypeptide(L)'
;MSVDPILLADRTPMLVSPFERFDFVLSDVKFTVTSGSGYPGEGGVYVGSRGRLFLSSYRLVYVELDASNRHFRSFSLPLYAIYANHQFRTPLLGRPTYEGVVAPVPGGGLVGHGRFKWTFLSVGFDEFQSFYTPAFAHSRALHASVMALENPSIVQVPGAEAFQRATPTTKLAFCNPTNPFTLFVLRHPVRSDNAAQDTLERVEA
;
A
#
# COMPACT_ATOMS: atom_id res chain seq x y z
N MET A 1 -8.53 0.85 0.68
CA MET A 1 -8.27 -0.01 1.86
C MET A 1 -8.13 -1.40 1.31
N SER A 2 -7.23 -2.20 1.86
CA SER A 2 -7.08 -3.59 1.45
C SER A 2 -6.39 -4.37 2.56
N VAL A 3 -6.89 -5.57 2.82
CA VAL A 3 -6.22 -6.58 3.64
C VAL A 3 -5.20 -7.27 2.75
N ASP A 4 -4.00 -7.48 3.27
CA ASP A 4 -2.88 -8.12 2.57
C ASP A 4 -2.58 -7.50 1.19
N PRO A 5 -2.27 -6.18 1.12
CA PRO A 5 -1.78 -5.57 -0.11
C PRO A 5 -0.55 -6.32 -0.63
N ILE A 6 -0.40 -6.35 -1.96
CA ILE A 6 0.74 -6.99 -2.61
C ILE A 6 2.04 -6.34 -2.14
N LEU A 7 2.96 -7.20 -1.70
CA LEU A 7 4.28 -6.80 -1.21
C LEU A 7 5.35 -7.26 -2.21
N LEU A 8 6.39 -6.45 -2.34
CA LEU A 8 7.61 -6.80 -3.06
C LEU A 8 8.44 -7.80 -2.24
N ALA A 9 9.52 -8.32 -2.83
CA ALA A 9 10.38 -9.32 -2.20
C ALA A 9 10.99 -8.84 -0.85
N ASP A 10 11.24 -7.55 -0.71
CA ASP A 10 11.74 -6.89 0.50
C ASP A 10 10.62 -6.54 1.52
N ARG A 11 9.40 -7.02 1.27
CA ARG A 11 8.18 -6.72 2.02
C ARG A 11 7.78 -5.23 1.99
N THR A 12 8.24 -4.47 1.01
CA THR A 12 7.75 -3.11 0.74
C THR A 12 6.42 -3.21 -0.01
N PRO A 13 5.37 -2.46 0.37
CA PRO A 13 4.10 -2.53 -0.33
C PRO A 13 4.23 -2.03 -1.77
N MET A 14 3.53 -2.68 -2.70
CA MET A 14 3.47 -2.20 -4.07
C MET A 14 2.69 -0.89 -4.15
N LEU A 15 3.20 0.06 -4.94
CA LEU A 15 2.57 1.35 -5.17
C LEU A 15 1.22 1.18 -5.89
N VAL A 16 0.19 1.93 -5.47
CA VAL A 16 -1.15 1.89 -6.09
C VAL A 16 -1.31 2.88 -7.24
N SER A 17 -0.38 3.81 -7.37
CA SER A 17 -0.35 4.82 -8.42
C SER A 17 1.10 5.12 -8.80
N PRO A 18 1.39 5.47 -10.06
CA PRO A 18 2.70 5.99 -10.47
C PRO A 18 3.13 7.23 -9.68
N PHE A 19 2.18 7.97 -9.11
CA PHE A 19 2.43 9.18 -8.31
C PHE A 19 2.53 8.89 -6.81
N GLU A 20 2.35 7.64 -6.38
CA GLU A 20 2.56 7.26 -4.99
C GLU A 20 4.05 7.05 -4.71
N ARG A 21 4.52 7.61 -3.60
CA ARG A 21 5.80 7.26 -2.99
C ARG A 21 5.62 7.17 -1.48
N PHE A 22 6.43 6.35 -0.81
CA PHE A 22 6.46 6.33 0.64
C PHE A 22 7.40 7.41 1.15
N ASP A 23 6.83 8.44 1.76
CA ASP A 23 7.59 9.58 2.32
C ASP A 23 8.17 9.25 3.70
N PHE A 24 7.60 8.25 4.40
CA PHE A 24 8.06 7.84 5.72
C PHE A 24 7.85 6.35 5.95
N VAL A 25 8.82 5.71 6.63
CA VAL A 25 8.76 4.30 7.03
C VAL A 25 9.29 4.17 8.45
N LEU A 26 8.56 3.46 9.29
CA LEU A 26 8.93 3.22 10.67
C LEU A 26 8.76 1.74 11.03
N SER A 27 9.77 1.17 11.69
CA SER A 27 9.71 -0.19 12.23
C SER A 27 9.22 -0.19 13.67
N ASP A 28 8.95 -1.37 14.23
CA ASP A 28 8.57 -1.55 15.63
C ASP A 28 7.28 -0.79 15.97
N VAL A 29 6.22 -1.14 15.25
CA VAL A 29 4.86 -0.67 15.50
C VAL A 29 3.92 -1.85 15.65
N LYS A 30 2.99 -1.74 16.59
CA LYS A 30 1.84 -2.64 16.72
C LYS A 30 0.65 -2.02 16.02
N PHE A 31 -0.18 -2.83 15.39
CA PHE A 31 -1.37 -2.37 14.68
C PHE A 31 -2.60 -3.19 15.07
N THR A 32 -3.73 -2.51 15.22
CA THR A 32 -5.03 -3.16 15.35
C THR A 32 -6.07 -2.39 14.57
N VAL A 33 -6.93 -3.07 13.85
CA VAL A 33 -8.18 -2.51 13.34
C VAL A 33 -9.33 -3.47 13.60
N THR A 34 -10.44 -2.93 14.08
CA THR A 34 -11.66 -3.68 14.40
C THR A 34 -12.84 -3.00 13.71
N SER A 35 -13.66 -3.78 13.02
CA SER A 35 -14.85 -3.32 12.31
C SER A 35 -15.99 -4.28 12.59
N GLY A 36 -17.23 -3.77 12.62
CA GLY A 36 -18.45 -4.55 12.88
C GLY A 36 -19.15 -4.20 14.21
N SER A 37 -20.24 -4.90 14.48
CA SER A 37 -21.14 -4.68 15.63
C SER A 37 -20.70 -5.36 16.93
N GLY A 38 -19.64 -6.20 16.87
CA GLY A 38 -19.18 -7.02 17.99
C GLY A 38 -19.84 -8.41 18.06
N TYR A 39 -20.78 -8.73 17.17
CA TYR A 39 -21.35 -10.07 17.06
C TYR A 39 -20.37 -11.03 16.33
N PRO A 40 -20.14 -12.26 16.83
CA PRO A 40 -19.25 -13.23 16.17
C PRO A 40 -19.66 -13.47 14.71
N GLY A 41 -18.72 -13.26 13.79
CA GLY A 41 -18.94 -13.42 12.34
C GLY A 41 -19.35 -12.14 11.60
N GLU A 42 -19.64 -11.04 12.31
CA GLU A 42 -20.13 -9.79 11.70
C GLU A 42 -19.05 -8.68 11.60
N GLY A 43 -17.77 -9.04 11.70
CA GLY A 43 -16.70 -8.06 11.80
C GLY A 43 -15.32 -8.54 11.35
N GLY A 44 -14.50 -7.58 10.92
CA GLY A 44 -13.09 -7.79 10.61
C GLY A 44 -12.22 -7.33 11.77
N VAL A 45 -11.45 -8.25 12.35
CA VAL A 45 -10.44 -7.94 13.37
C VAL A 45 -9.07 -8.30 12.80
N TYR A 46 -8.23 -7.30 12.61
CA TYR A 46 -6.86 -7.47 12.12
C TYR A 46 -5.90 -6.94 13.18
N VAL A 47 -4.98 -7.80 13.61
CA VAL A 47 -4.06 -7.52 14.72
C VAL A 47 -2.65 -7.90 14.27
N GLY A 48 -1.77 -6.90 14.20
CA GLY A 48 -0.34 -7.08 14.01
C GLY A 48 0.42 -6.87 15.31
N SER A 49 1.39 -7.73 15.61
CA SER A 49 2.15 -7.69 16.86
C SER A 49 3.35 -6.75 16.78
N ARG A 50 4.15 -6.85 15.71
CA ARG A 50 5.37 -6.05 15.51
C ARG A 50 5.71 -5.96 14.03
N GLY A 51 5.46 -4.80 13.44
CA GLY A 51 5.58 -4.59 12.00
C GLY A 51 6.24 -3.28 11.60
N ARG A 52 6.16 -2.97 10.31
CA ARG A 52 6.52 -1.69 9.71
C ARG A 52 5.27 -0.90 9.35
N LEU A 53 5.31 0.40 9.58
CA LEU A 53 4.35 1.39 9.11
C LEU A 53 4.97 2.17 7.96
N PHE A 54 4.31 2.14 6.82
CA PHE A 54 4.63 2.97 5.66
C PHE A 54 3.59 4.08 5.56
N LEU A 55 4.03 5.28 5.23
CA LEU A 55 3.19 6.44 4.99
C LEU A 55 3.49 7.00 3.60
N SER A 56 2.45 7.12 2.78
CA SER A 56 2.42 7.90 1.54
C SER A 56 1.38 9.01 1.64
N SER A 57 1.32 9.88 0.64
CA SER A 57 0.23 10.84 0.46
C SER A 57 -1.15 10.19 0.28
N TYR A 58 -1.21 8.89 -0.01
CA TYR A 58 -2.47 8.16 -0.26
C TYR A 58 -2.94 7.35 0.95
N ARG A 59 -2.02 6.70 1.66
CA ARG A 59 -2.38 5.67 2.64
C ARG A 59 -1.28 5.40 3.67
N LEU A 60 -1.72 4.84 4.78
CA LEU A 60 -0.89 4.10 5.73
C LEU A 60 -0.89 2.63 5.33
N VAL A 61 0.26 1.97 5.42
CA VAL A 61 0.35 0.52 5.24
C VAL A 61 1.08 -0.10 6.41
N TYR A 62 0.43 -1.04 7.08
CA TYR A 62 1.07 -1.91 8.04
C TYR A 62 1.57 -3.19 7.36
N VAL A 63 2.79 -3.61 7.67
CA VAL A 63 3.35 -4.90 7.24
C VAL A 63 3.91 -5.63 8.45
N GLU A 64 3.37 -6.80 8.73
CA GLU A 64 3.81 -7.69 9.81
C GLU A 64 5.24 -8.17 9.57
N LEU A 65 6.10 -8.04 10.58
CA LEU A 65 7.46 -8.59 10.53
C LEU A 65 7.57 -9.89 11.34
N ASP A 66 6.69 -10.09 12.32
CA ASP A 66 6.65 -11.30 13.14
C ASP A 66 6.10 -12.49 12.33
N ALA A 67 6.99 -13.43 12.01
CA ALA A 67 6.65 -14.62 11.24
C ALA A 67 5.64 -15.54 11.97
N SER A 68 5.55 -15.45 13.30
CA SER A 68 4.63 -16.26 14.10
C SER A 68 3.17 -15.89 13.89
N ASN A 69 2.89 -14.65 13.48
CA ASN A 69 1.54 -14.20 13.16
C ASN A 69 1.11 -14.72 11.78
N ARG A 70 0.42 -15.88 11.77
CA ARG A 70 -0.01 -16.54 10.52
C ARG A 70 -1.33 -16.01 9.97
N HIS A 71 -2.11 -15.30 10.78
CA HIS A 71 -3.48 -14.91 10.44
C HIS A 71 -3.56 -13.51 9.81
N PHE A 72 -2.48 -12.73 9.87
CA PHE A 72 -2.45 -11.37 9.39
C PHE A 72 -1.06 -11.00 8.87
N ARG A 73 -0.97 -10.45 7.65
CA ARG A 73 0.31 -10.09 7.04
C ARG A 73 0.45 -8.61 6.76
N SER A 74 -0.58 -7.96 6.25
CA SER A 74 -0.52 -6.52 6.03
C SER A 74 -1.90 -5.89 5.96
N PHE A 75 -1.96 -4.58 6.18
CA PHE A 75 -3.20 -3.82 6.06
C PHE A 75 -2.92 -2.45 5.48
N SER A 76 -3.69 -2.08 4.45
CA SER A 76 -3.60 -0.79 3.78
C SER A 76 -4.80 0.08 4.15
N LEU A 77 -4.55 1.22 4.77
CA LEU A 77 -5.54 2.16 5.27
C LEU A 77 -5.43 3.50 4.54
N PRO A 78 -6.38 3.85 3.66
CA PRO A 78 -6.32 5.07 2.86
C PRO A 78 -6.59 6.31 3.73
N LEU A 79 -5.77 7.35 3.55
CA LEU A 79 -5.85 8.57 4.35
C LEU A 79 -7.18 9.30 4.17
N TYR A 80 -7.70 9.37 2.94
CA TYR A 80 -8.97 10.08 2.67
C TYR A 80 -10.18 9.48 3.41
N ALA A 81 -10.11 8.21 3.81
CA ALA A 81 -11.19 7.52 4.50
C ALA A 81 -11.09 7.62 6.04
N ILE A 82 -10.00 8.18 6.57
CA ILE A 82 -9.85 8.43 8.02
C ILE A 82 -10.70 9.64 8.40
N TYR A 83 -11.48 9.49 9.48
CA TYR A 83 -12.25 10.58 10.04
C TYR A 83 -11.34 11.63 10.68
N ALA A 84 -11.72 12.91 10.56
CA ALA A 84 -10.92 14.03 11.05
C ALA A 84 -10.70 14.05 12.58
N ASN A 85 -11.46 13.28 13.34
CA ASN A 85 -11.35 13.17 14.80
C ASN A 85 -10.33 12.10 15.25
N HIS A 86 -9.34 11.77 14.42
CA HIS A 86 -8.22 10.92 14.81
C HIS A 86 -7.37 11.59 15.92
N GLN A 87 -6.63 10.81 16.68
CA GLN A 87 -5.94 11.30 17.89
C GLN A 87 -4.53 10.72 18.00
N PHE A 88 -3.60 11.59 18.35
CA PHE A 88 -2.25 11.27 18.81
C PHE A 88 -2.26 11.33 20.33
N ARG A 89 -1.85 10.25 21.00
CA ARG A 89 -1.82 10.17 22.48
C ARG A 89 -0.44 9.75 22.97
N THR A 90 0.09 10.50 23.92
CA THR A 90 1.32 10.22 24.66
C THR A 90 0.96 10.04 26.14
N PRO A 91 0.47 8.85 26.54
CA PRO A 91 0.08 8.64 27.93
C PRO A 91 1.30 8.74 28.86
N LEU A 92 1.10 9.26 30.08
CA LEU A 92 2.16 9.37 31.10
C LEU A 92 2.78 7.99 31.43
N LEU A 93 1.95 6.95 31.42
CA LEU A 93 2.34 5.56 31.58
C LEU A 93 1.85 4.77 30.36
N GLY A 94 2.78 4.21 29.60
CA GLY A 94 2.48 3.41 28.41
C GLY A 94 3.26 3.89 27.18
N ARG A 95 2.87 3.37 26.03
CA ARG A 95 3.50 3.71 24.75
C ARG A 95 2.65 4.73 23.99
N PRO A 96 3.26 5.63 23.20
CA PRO A 96 2.52 6.54 22.33
C PRO A 96 1.64 5.77 21.34
N THR A 97 0.49 6.35 21.01
CA THR A 97 -0.48 5.73 20.12
C THR A 97 -1.10 6.74 19.16
N TYR A 98 -1.38 6.27 17.95
CA TYR A 98 -2.18 6.99 16.97
C TYR A 98 -3.44 6.18 16.66
N GLU A 99 -4.61 6.75 16.89
CA GLU A 99 -5.89 6.03 16.81
C GLU A 99 -6.98 6.87 16.13
N GLY A 100 -8.00 6.21 15.61
CA GLY A 100 -9.08 6.90 14.93
C GLY A 100 -10.10 5.95 14.33
N VAL A 101 -11.05 6.55 13.61
CA VAL A 101 -12.09 5.83 12.88
C VAL A 101 -11.80 5.95 11.39
N VAL A 102 -12.02 4.87 10.65
CA VAL A 102 -11.91 4.84 9.19
C VAL A 102 -13.23 4.35 8.58
N ALA A 103 -13.66 5.00 7.51
CA ALA A 103 -14.79 4.55 6.71
C ALA A 103 -14.42 3.28 5.94
N PRO A 104 -15.34 2.32 5.79
CA PRO A 104 -15.13 1.20 4.88
C PRO A 104 -15.03 1.76 3.46
N VAL A 105 -14.23 1.09 2.62
CA VAL A 105 -14.19 1.39 1.19
C VAL A 105 -14.51 0.12 0.41
N PRO A 106 -15.10 0.24 -0.79
CA PRO A 106 -15.44 -0.91 -1.61
C PRO A 106 -14.25 -1.85 -1.83
N GLY A 107 -14.46 -3.16 -1.65
CA GLY A 107 -13.41 -4.18 -1.78
C GLY A 107 -12.32 -4.16 -0.70
N GLY A 108 -12.47 -3.35 0.35
CA GLY A 108 -11.39 -3.10 1.31
C GLY A 108 -11.28 -4.04 2.51
N GLY A 109 -12.17 -5.03 2.61
CA GLY A 109 -12.13 -6.08 3.64
C GLY A 109 -12.75 -5.71 5.00
N LEU A 110 -13.14 -4.45 5.23
CA LEU A 110 -13.91 -4.07 6.43
C LEU A 110 -15.41 -4.09 6.13
N VAL A 111 -16.18 -4.72 7.02
CA VAL A 111 -17.64 -4.88 6.93
C VAL A 111 -18.40 -3.58 7.29
N GLY A 112 -17.72 -2.65 7.97
CA GLY A 112 -18.26 -1.34 8.34
C GLY A 112 -17.16 -0.37 8.81
N HIS A 113 -17.53 0.66 9.56
CA HIS A 113 -16.55 1.59 10.16
C HIS A 113 -15.52 0.84 11.00
N GLY A 114 -14.25 1.09 10.74
CA GLY A 114 -13.14 0.49 11.47
C GLY A 114 -12.60 1.42 12.53
N ARG A 115 -12.36 0.93 13.75
CA ARG A 115 -11.52 1.60 14.74
C ARG A 115 -10.11 1.07 14.62
N PHE A 116 -9.17 1.93 14.24
CA PHE A 116 -7.76 1.56 14.13
C PHE A 116 -6.96 2.11 15.31
N LYS A 117 -5.83 1.47 15.57
CA LYS A 117 -4.82 1.94 16.53
C LYS A 117 -3.44 1.45 16.13
N TRP A 118 -2.50 2.38 16.04
CA TRP A 118 -1.07 2.14 16.00
C TRP A 118 -0.48 2.40 17.38
N THR A 119 0.38 1.48 17.85
CA THR A 119 1.17 1.67 19.07
C THR A 119 2.64 1.66 18.70
N PHE A 120 3.34 2.72 19.06
CA PHE A 120 4.74 2.94 18.68
C PHE A 120 5.61 2.23 19.72
N LEU A 121 6.24 1.13 19.29
CA LEU A 121 7.00 0.26 20.19
C LEU A 121 8.42 0.77 20.44
N SER A 122 8.90 1.67 19.59
CA SER A 122 10.20 2.33 19.65
C SER A 122 10.04 3.85 19.43
N VAL A 123 11.15 4.56 19.24
CA VAL A 123 11.20 5.97 18.82
C VAL A 123 10.58 6.16 17.43
N GLY A 124 10.19 7.38 17.06
CA GLY A 124 9.61 7.69 15.74
C GLY A 124 8.18 8.24 15.76
N PHE A 125 7.58 8.41 16.95
CA PHE A 125 6.20 8.89 17.09
C PHE A 125 6.04 10.34 16.63
N ASP A 126 6.91 11.23 17.09
CA ASP A 126 6.85 12.67 16.78
C ASP A 126 7.20 12.94 15.31
N GLU A 127 8.18 12.20 14.77
CA GLU A 127 8.54 12.22 13.36
C GLU A 127 7.36 11.75 12.52
N PHE A 128 6.75 10.61 12.87
CA PHE A 128 5.56 10.11 12.19
C PHE A 128 4.45 11.17 12.17
N GLN A 129 4.16 11.80 13.31
CA GLN A 129 3.13 12.85 13.39
C GLN A 129 3.45 14.04 12.49
N SER A 130 4.72 14.43 12.39
CA SER A 130 5.19 15.54 11.56
C SER A 130 5.03 15.25 10.06
N PHE A 131 5.31 14.03 9.60
CA PHE A 131 5.06 13.62 8.20
C PHE A 131 3.57 13.36 7.92
N TYR A 132 2.85 12.79 8.88
CA TYR A 132 1.44 12.42 8.73
C TYR A 132 0.53 13.64 8.57
N THR A 133 0.73 14.67 9.40
CA THR A 133 -0.16 15.84 9.46
C THR A 133 -0.38 16.50 8.09
N PRO A 134 0.68 16.89 7.34
CA PRO A 134 0.50 17.45 6.00
C PRO A 134 -0.07 16.42 5.02
N ALA A 135 0.36 15.15 5.06
CA ALA A 135 -0.16 14.11 4.17
C ALA A 135 -1.68 13.92 4.33
N PHE A 136 -2.16 13.87 5.58
CA PHE A 136 -3.58 13.72 5.88
C PHE A 136 -4.39 14.95 5.47
N ALA A 137 -3.90 16.16 5.75
CA ALA A 137 -4.58 17.40 5.39
C ALA A 137 -4.88 17.50 3.89
N HIS A 138 -3.94 17.05 3.04
CA HIS A 138 -4.08 17.10 1.57
C HIS A 138 -4.73 15.86 0.97
N SER A 139 -4.90 14.78 1.73
CA SER A 139 -5.33 13.46 1.23
C SER A 139 -6.68 13.48 0.50
N ARG A 140 -7.66 14.26 1.00
CA ARG A 140 -9.00 14.35 0.39
C ARG A 140 -9.00 15.10 -0.94
N ALA A 141 -8.23 16.20 -1.02
CA ALA A 141 -8.07 16.96 -2.26
C ALA A 141 -7.35 16.11 -3.31
N LEU A 142 -6.28 15.42 -2.91
CA LEU A 142 -5.56 14.48 -3.77
C LEU A 142 -6.46 13.34 -4.26
N HIS A 143 -7.26 12.75 -3.38
CA HIS A 143 -8.22 11.71 -3.77
C HIS A 143 -9.23 12.25 -4.81
N ALA A 144 -9.79 13.44 -4.57
CA ALA A 144 -10.72 14.06 -5.51
C ALA A 144 -10.07 14.35 -6.88
N SER A 145 -8.83 14.86 -6.91
CA SER A 145 -8.13 15.11 -8.17
C SER A 145 -7.85 13.82 -8.94
N VAL A 146 -7.52 12.73 -8.26
CA VAL A 146 -7.27 11.43 -8.90
C VAL A 146 -8.56 10.82 -9.44
N MET A 147 -9.68 10.93 -8.72
CA MET A 147 -10.99 10.46 -9.20
C MET A 147 -11.52 11.28 -10.39
N ALA A 148 -11.04 12.52 -10.57
CA ALA A 148 -11.40 13.37 -11.70
C ALA A 148 -10.59 13.07 -12.99
N LEU A 149 -9.55 12.24 -12.92
CA LEU A 149 -8.78 11.85 -14.11
C LEU A 149 -9.61 10.91 -14.98
N GLU A 150 -9.63 11.15 -16.30
CA GLU A 150 -10.32 10.28 -17.27
C GLU A 150 -9.75 8.86 -17.30
N ASN A 151 -8.43 8.75 -17.15
CA ASN A 151 -7.69 7.50 -17.00
C ASN A 151 -7.00 7.49 -15.64
N PRO A 152 -7.70 7.15 -14.54
CA PRO A 152 -7.05 6.97 -13.27
C PRO A 152 -6.08 5.80 -13.46
N SER A 153 -4.78 6.09 -13.45
CA SER A 153 -3.73 5.08 -13.56
C SER A 153 -3.70 4.27 -12.27
N ILE A 154 -4.71 3.40 -12.13
CA ILE A 154 -4.74 2.29 -11.19
C ILE A 154 -3.92 1.23 -11.91
N VAL A 155 -2.78 0.87 -11.32
CA VAL A 155 -2.13 -0.37 -11.70
C VAL A 155 -3.16 -1.47 -11.42
N GLN A 156 -3.87 -1.90 -12.46
CA GLN A 156 -4.69 -3.10 -12.40
C GLN A 156 -3.71 -4.23 -12.15
N VAL A 157 -3.59 -4.61 -10.87
CA VAL A 157 -2.69 -5.68 -10.52
C VAL A 157 -3.29 -6.95 -11.07
N PRO A 158 -2.60 -7.65 -11.98
CA PRO A 158 -3.11 -8.91 -12.47
C PRO A 158 -3.36 -9.85 -11.28
N GLY A 159 -4.50 -10.52 -11.24
CA GLY A 159 -4.81 -11.50 -10.19
C GLY A 159 -3.73 -12.58 -10.11
N ALA A 160 -3.66 -13.32 -9.00
CA ALA A 160 -2.61 -14.33 -8.77
C ALA A 160 -2.39 -15.32 -9.95
N GLU A 161 -3.46 -15.62 -10.70
CA GLU A 161 -3.42 -16.48 -11.89
C GLU A 161 -2.61 -15.90 -13.06
N ALA A 162 -2.52 -14.58 -13.18
CA ALA A 162 -1.77 -13.93 -14.25
C ALA A 162 -0.24 -14.07 -14.07
N PHE A 163 0.23 -14.35 -12.85
CA PHE A 163 1.63 -14.66 -12.58
C PHE A 163 2.01 -16.12 -12.89
N GLN A 164 1.04 -17.01 -13.13
CA GLN A 164 1.29 -18.43 -13.44
C GLN A 164 1.48 -18.70 -14.94
N ARG A 165 1.16 -17.75 -15.83
CA ARG A 165 1.07 -17.99 -17.28
C ARG A 165 2.21 -17.43 -18.14
N ALA A 166 3.20 -16.74 -17.58
CA ALA A 166 4.25 -16.14 -18.39
C ALA A 166 5.53 -16.99 -18.38
N THR A 167 5.88 -17.53 -19.55
CA THR A 167 7.23 -18.04 -19.86
C THR A 167 8.27 -17.00 -19.43
N PRO A 168 9.39 -17.37 -18.80
CA PRO A 168 10.39 -16.41 -18.38
C PRO A 168 10.90 -15.62 -19.59
N THR A 169 10.71 -14.30 -19.56
CA THR A 169 11.27 -13.35 -20.54
C THR A 169 12.19 -12.41 -19.80
N THR A 170 13.41 -12.18 -20.30
CA THR A 170 14.24 -11.08 -19.84
C THR A 170 13.67 -9.78 -20.41
N LYS A 171 13.38 -8.82 -19.54
CA LYS A 171 12.86 -7.50 -19.93
C LYS A 171 13.95 -6.46 -19.67
N LEU A 172 14.42 -5.81 -20.72
CA LEU A 172 15.28 -4.63 -20.63
C LEU A 172 14.40 -3.39 -20.87
N ALA A 173 14.50 -2.41 -19.98
CA ALA A 173 13.77 -1.16 -20.11
C ALA A 173 14.75 0.00 -20.34
N PHE A 174 14.44 0.84 -21.32
CA PHE A 174 15.19 2.05 -21.64
C PHE A 174 14.26 3.27 -21.53
N CYS A 175 14.77 4.40 -21.04
CA CYS A 175 14.06 5.67 -21.05
C CYS A 175 14.42 6.47 -22.29
N ASN A 176 13.45 7.15 -22.89
CA ASN A 176 13.73 8.08 -23.98
C ASN A 176 14.53 9.27 -23.43
N PRO A 177 15.73 9.57 -23.96
CA PRO A 177 16.58 10.64 -23.45
C PRO A 177 15.98 12.05 -23.63
N THR A 178 15.05 12.24 -24.57
CA THR A 178 14.35 13.51 -24.80
C THR A 178 12.95 13.57 -24.19
N ASN A 179 12.42 12.45 -23.69
CA ASN A 179 11.14 12.41 -22.98
C ASN A 179 11.16 11.37 -21.87
N PRO A 180 11.41 11.75 -20.60
CA PRO A 180 11.53 10.81 -19.49
C PRO A 180 10.22 10.04 -19.20
N PHE A 181 9.10 10.43 -19.80
CA PHE A 181 7.80 9.75 -19.67
C PHE A 181 7.59 8.65 -20.71
N THR A 182 8.52 8.46 -21.64
CA THR A 182 8.47 7.36 -22.61
C THR A 182 9.45 6.27 -22.21
N LEU A 183 8.91 5.12 -21.82
CA LEU A 183 9.67 3.90 -21.52
C LEU A 183 9.54 2.93 -22.70
N PHE A 184 10.67 2.44 -23.17
CA PHE A 184 10.74 1.34 -24.13
C PHE A 184 11.04 0.06 -23.37
N VAL A 185 10.16 -0.93 -23.48
CA VAL A 185 10.35 -2.24 -22.87
C VAL A 185 10.65 -3.25 -23.95
N LEU A 186 11.90 -3.69 -24.00
CA LEU A 186 12.36 -4.72 -24.92
C LEU A 186 12.17 -6.07 -24.23
N ARG A 187 11.33 -6.93 -24.83
CA ARG A 187 11.05 -8.27 -24.33
C ARG A 187 11.89 -9.27 -25.12
N HIS A 188 12.90 -9.84 -24.47
CA HIS A 188 13.58 -10.99 -25.03
C HIS A 188 12.89 -12.26 -24.52
N PRO A 189 12.41 -13.15 -25.41
CA PRO A 189 12.18 -14.53 -24.99
C PRO A 189 13.52 -15.07 -24.47
N VAL A 190 13.51 -15.71 -23.29
CA VAL A 190 14.72 -16.43 -22.83
C VAL A 190 15.03 -17.47 -23.90
N ARG A 191 16.13 -17.24 -24.61
CA ARG A 191 16.59 -18.09 -25.71
C ARG A 191 16.98 -19.44 -25.09
N SER A 192 16.12 -20.44 -25.19
CA SER A 192 16.63 -21.81 -25.28
C SER A 192 17.43 -21.87 -26.57
N ASP A 193 18.70 -22.23 -26.50
CA ASP A 193 19.59 -22.32 -27.66
C ASP A 193 18.92 -23.08 -28.80
N ASN A 194 18.34 -22.36 -29.77
CA ASN A 194 18.17 -22.73 -31.17
C ASN A 194 17.54 -21.57 -31.98
N ALA A 195 18.34 -21.07 -32.93
CA ALA A 195 18.03 -20.34 -34.17
C ALA A 195 16.92 -19.25 -34.28
N ALA A 196 17.40 -18.04 -34.61
CA ALA A 196 16.90 -16.97 -35.50
C ALA A 196 15.39 -16.61 -35.63
N GLN A 197 15.03 -15.36 -35.30
CA GLN A 197 14.65 -14.26 -36.22
C GLN A 197 14.08 -13.07 -35.42
N ASP A 198 14.78 -11.92 -35.43
CA ASP A 198 14.30 -10.69 -34.79
C ASP A 198 13.24 -10.01 -35.67
N THR A 199 12.06 -9.75 -35.09
CA THR A 199 11.01 -8.93 -35.73
C THR A 199 10.77 -7.71 -34.86
N LEU A 200 11.06 -6.52 -35.40
CA LEU A 200 10.78 -5.23 -34.78
C LEU A 200 9.34 -4.82 -35.09
N GLU A 201 8.47 -4.77 -34.08
CA GLU A 201 7.16 -4.13 -34.21
C GLU A 201 7.13 -2.78 -33.48
N ARG A 202 6.75 -1.74 -34.23
CA ARG A 202 6.47 -0.39 -33.75
C ARG A 202 5.00 -0.35 -33.33
N VAL A 203 4.73 -0.12 -32.05
CA VAL A 203 3.37 0.16 -31.55
C VAL A 203 3.25 1.66 -31.32
N GLU A 204 2.49 2.33 -32.17
CA GLU A 204 2.02 3.70 -31.94
C GLU A 204 0.66 3.65 -31.22
N ALA A 205 0.45 4.60 -30.32
CA ALA A 205 -0.78 4.74 -29.54
C ALA A 205 -1.89 5.41 -30.37
#